data_AF-A0A7X3R9P8-F1
#
_entry.id   AF-A0A7X3R9P8-F1
#
_cell.length_a   1.000
_cell.length_b   1.000
_cell.length_c   1.000
_cell.angle_alpha   90.00
_cell.angle_beta   90.00
_cell.angle_gamma   90.00
#
_symmetry.space_group_name_H-M   'P 1'
#
loop_
_entity.id
_entity.type
_entity.pdbx_description
1 polymer ?
#
loop_
_entity_poly.entity_id
_entity_poly.type
_entity_poly.pdbx_seq_one_letter_code
_entity_poly.pdbx_strand_id
1 'polypeptide(L)'
;VKNGAKEGTRRADGPVHPRIGCIETTEAALNSEHYRSSLAKSGNGKVRGRGVASGYWFNFNGGRSAISVSINPDGTINMLEGSTDIGGSRASIAMQLAETIGLEATDIKPYVVDTDSIGYTDVTGGSRTTFGTGYAAHATGQALIREMKERASKLWDVPADAIDFEDGVFSYRDDAEKRGSFKELASQAGDAGGPVVAQVSTNPDGSGGGAFATHVVDVEVDRETGKVDILRYTAVQDAGTAIHPSYVEGQMQGGVVQGIGWGLNEEYIYNDDGSMTNASFLDYRMPTTLDLPMIETIIVEVPNESHPYGVRGVGEVPIVPPPAALANAIYDATGVRLRDLPMSPPRVQKALAENGG
;
A
#
# COMPACT_ATOMS: atom_id res chain seq x y z
N VAL A 1 19.03 -12.38 -1.60
CA VAL A 1 19.59 -12.15 -2.94
C VAL A 1 19.77 -13.43 -3.75
N LYS A 2 20.70 -14.34 -3.41
CA LYS A 2 20.99 -15.54 -4.25
C LYS A 2 19.78 -16.43 -4.60
N ASN A 3 18.80 -16.52 -3.69
CA ASN A 3 17.55 -17.27 -3.86
C ASN A 3 16.32 -16.35 -3.99
N GLY A 4 16.51 -15.06 -4.25
CA GLY A 4 15.41 -14.11 -4.36
C GLY A 4 14.52 -14.40 -5.55
N ALA A 5 13.21 -14.26 -5.39
CA ALA A 5 12.28 -14.35 -6.50
C ALA A 5 12.53 -13.18 -7.46
N LYS A 6 12.40 -13.45 -8.75
CA LYS A 6 12.50 -12.47 -9.83
C LYS A 6 11.40 -12.72 -10.84
N GLU A 7 11.26 -11.83 -11.81
CA GLU A 7 10.40 -12.07 -12.96
C GLU A 7 10.65 -13.45 -13.57
N GLY A 8 9.58 -14.18 -13.88
CA GLY A 8 9.68 -15.55 -14.38
C GLY A 8 9.80 -16.62 -13.28
N THR A 9 9.98 -16.24 -12.01
CA THR A 9 10.02 -17.21 -10.90
C THR A 9 8.63 -17.77 -10.64
N ARG A 10 8.52 -19.10 -10.62
CA ARG A 10 7.26 -19.79 -10.31
C ARG A 10 6.98 -19.76 -8.81
N ARG A 11 5.80 -19.28 -8.43
CA ARG A 11 5.29 -19.32 -7.06
C ARG A 11 4.93 -20.75 -6.65
N ALA A 12 4.91 -21.00 -5.34
CA ALA A 12 4.55 -22.29 -4.78
C ALA A 12 3.11 -22.74 -5.14
N ASP A 13 2.20 -21.79 -5.38
CA ASP A 13 0.82 -22.03 -5.77
C ASP A 13 0.61 -22.12 -7.30
N GLY A 14 1.67 -21.99 -8.10
CA GLY A 14 1.64 -22.25 -9.53
C GLY A 14 1.90 -21.04 -10.46
N PRO A 15 1.30 -19.85 -10.23
CA PRO A 15 1.52 -18.68 -11.08
C PRO A 15 2.99 -18.26 -11.15
N VAL A 16 3.35 -17.60 -12.25
CA VAL A 16 4.69 -17.03 -12.43
C VAL A 16 4.65 -15.56 -12.00
N HIS A 17 5.67 -15.12 -11.28
CA HIS A 17 5.78 -13.71 -10.92
C HIS A 17 6.01 -12.85 -12.17
N PRO A 18 5.25 -11.75 -12.34
CA PRO A 18 5.64 -10.67 -13.25
C PRO A 18 6.90 -9.97 -12.70
N ARG A 19 7.30 -8.83 -13.26
CA ARG A 19 8.29 -7.97 -12.62
C ARG A 19 7.86 -7.69 -11.17
N ILE A 20 8.74 -7.95 -10.19
CA ILE A 20 8.49 -7.83 -8.74
C ILE A 20 9.78 -7.40 -8.03
N GLY A 21 9.65 -6.65 -6.93
CA GLY A 21 10.78 -6.06 -6.19
C GLY A 21 11.37 -6.91 -5.06
N CYS A 22 11.45 -8.24 -5.17
CA CYS A 22 12.03 -9.08 -4.11
C CYS A 22 13.56 -8.89 -3.98
N ILE A 23 14.27 -8.83 -5.11
CA ILE A 23 15.73 -8.63 -5.10
C ILE A 23 16.03 -7.19 -4.66
N GLU A 24 15.30 -6.23 -5.20
CA GLU A 24 15.45 -4.81 -4.99
C GLU A 24 15.22 -4.44 -3.51
N THR A 25 14.16 -4.97 -2.88
CA THR A 25 13.92 -4.78 -1.43
C THR A 25 15.01 -5.44 -0.58
N THR A 26 15.50 -6.62 -0.97
CA THR A 26 16.60 -7.27 -0.25
C THR A 26 17.91 -6.45 -0.37
N GLU A 27 18.23 -5.96 -1.55
CA GLU A 27 19.44 -5.16 -1.79
C GLU A 27 19.35 -3.81 -1.08
N ALA A 28 18.20 -3.14 -1.11
CA ALA A 28 17.96 -1.92 -0.35
C ALA A 28 18.10 -2.15 1.15
N ALA A 29 17.58 -3.27 1.69
CA ALA A 29 17.80 -3.64 3.09
C ALA A 29 19.29 -3.88 3.41
N LEU A 30 20.02 -4.61 2.57
CA LEU A 30 21.47 -4.82 2.72
C LEU A 30 22.28 -3.52 2.65
N ASN A 31 21.79 -2.55 1.88
CA ASN A 31 22.44 -1.27 1.67
C ASN A 31 22.05 -0.21 2.70
N SER A 32 21.00 -0.45 3.49
CA SER A 32 20.53 0.44 4.53
C SER A 32 21.62 0.72 5.59
N GLU A 33 21.59 1.93 6.15
CA GLU A 33 22.45 2.30 7.27
C GLU A 33 22.25 1.34 8.45
N HIS A 34 20.98 0.98 8.74
CA HIS A 34 20.64 0.05 9.80
C HIS A 34 21.39 -1.28 9.62
N TYR A 35 21.25 -1.97 8.48
CA TYR A 35 21.89 -3.28 8.28
C TYR A 35 23.43 -3.22 8.34
N ARG A 36 24.03 -2.12 7.85
CA ARG A 36 25.48 -1.93 7.81
C ARG A 36 26.09 -1.44 9.12
N SER A 37 25.28 -0.87 10.01
CA SER A 37 25.72 -0.41 11.32
C SER A 37 26.20 -1.56 12.21
N SER A 38 27.16 -1.29 13.10
CA SER A 38 27.54 -2.24 14.14
C SER A 38 26.49 -2.26 15.25
N LEU A 39 26.04 -3.45 15.66
CA LEU A 39 25.20 -3.60 16.85
C LEU A 39 26.09 -3.76 18.10
N ALA A 40 26.07 -2.77 18.98
CA ALA A 40 26.85 -2.80 20.21
C ALA A 40 26.37 -3.94 21.12
N LYS A 41 27.31 -4.63 21.79
CA LYS A 41 26.97 -5.62 22.82
C LYS A 41 26.23 -4.96 23.98
N SER A 42 25.35 -5.71 24.63
CA SER A 42 24.69 -5.29 25.87
C SER A 42 25.43 -5.82 27.11
N GLY A 43 25.00 -5.38 28.29
CA GLY A 43 25.54 -5.77 29.59
C GLY A 43 24.44 -6.08 30.61
N ASN A 44 24.82 -6.37 31.85
CA ASN A 44 23.89 -6.61 32.97
C ASN A 44 22.84 -7.70 32.68
N GLY A 45 23.27 -8.85 32.16
CA GLY A 45 22.36 -9.97 31.87
C GLY A 45 21.55 -9.83 30.58
N LYS A 46 21.72 -8.75 29.82
CA LYS A 46 21.06 -8.54 28.54
C LYS A 46 21.96 -8.88 27.35
N VAL A 47 21.35 -9.31 26.25
CA VAL A 47 22.02 -9.63 24.98
C VAL A 47 21.30 -8.99 23.82
N ARG A 48 22.00 -8.71 22.72
CA ARG A 48 21.44 -8.05 21.53
C ARG A 48 21.67 -8.88 20.29
N GLY A 49 20.74 -8.78 19.35
CA GLY A 49 20.83 -9.47 18.08
C GLY A 49 20.09 -8.73 16.97
N ARG A 50 20.51 -9.00 15.74
CA ARG A 50 19.91 -8.44 14.53
C ARG A 50 19.20 -9.53 13.74
N GLY A 51 17.96 -9.26 13.36
CA GLY A 51 17.14 -10.13 12.54
C GLY A 51 16.82 -9.52 11.20
N VAL A 52 16.73 -10.37 10.18
CA VAL A 52 16.24 -10.01 8.84
C VAL A 52 15.20 -11.03 8.40
N ALA A 53 14.13 -10.57 7.79
CA ALA A 53 13.16 -11.43 7.11
C ALA A 53 12.60 -10.74 5.87
N SER A 54 12.14 -11.55 4.93
CA SER A 54 11.38 -11.07 3.77
C SER A 54 10.00 -11.70 3.77
N GLY A 55 9.00 -10.92 3.40
CA GLY A 55 7.60 -11.32 3.31
C GLY A 55 7.04 -11.05 1.92
N TYR A 56 6.03 -11.83 1.55
CA TYR A 56 5.30 -11.68 0.30
C TYR A 56 3.82 -11.52 0.60
N TRP A 57 3.19 -10.56 -0.08
CA TRP A 57 1.74 -10.44 -0.12
C TRP A 57 1.26 -10.49 -1.56
N PHE A 58 0.18 -11.22 -1.81
CA PHE A 58 -0.23 -11.53 -3.18
C PHE A 58 -0.90 -10.37 -3.90
N ASN A 59 -1.41 -9.36 -3.18
CA ASN A 59 -2.22 -8.25 -3.70
C ASN A 59 -3.36 -8.73 -4.60
N PHE A 60 -4.57 -8.81 -4.06
CA PHE A 60 -5.74 -9.25 -4.83
C PHE A 60 -5.88 -8.43 -6.13
N ASN A 61 -6.18 -9.11 -7.25
CA ASN A 61 -6.01 -8.65 -8.64
C ASN A 61 -6.99 -7.53 -9.06
N GLY A 62 -7.03 -6.44 -8.31
CA GLY A 62 -7.89 -5.30 -8.61
C GLY A 62 -9.35 -5.52 -8.29
N GLY A 63 -9.98 -6.65 -8.68
CA GLY A 63 -11.41 -6.91 -8.48
C GLY A 63 -12.32 -5.88 -9.14
N ARG A 64 -13.63 -5.99 -8.92
CA ARG A 64 -14.62 -5.08 -9.49
C ARG A 64 -14.58 -3.74 -8.76
N SER A 65 -14.43 -2.65 -9.51
CA SER A 65 -14.43 -1.28 -8.99
C SER A 65 -15.24 -0.35 -9.86
N ALA A 66 -15.90 0.61 -9.22
CA ALA A 66 -16.63 1.68 -9.90
C ALA A 66 -16.19 3.06 -9.42
N ILE A 67 -16.17 4.01 -10.37
CA ILE A 67 -15.99 5.44 -10.14
C ILE A 67 -17.09 6.17 -10.90
N SER A 68 -17.70 7.18 -10.27
CA SER A 68 -18.65 8.10 -10.90
C SER A 68 -18.18 9.53 -10.68
N VAL A 69 -18.26 10.38 -11.70
CA VAL A 69 -17.78 11.76 -11.66
C VAL A 69 -18.75 12.72 -12.32
N SER A 70 -18.78 13.96 -11.83
CA SER A 70 -19.41 15.11 -12.48
C SER A 70 -18.47 16.30 -12.52
N ILE A 71 -18.48 17.03 -13.64
CA ILE A 71 -17.68 18.25 -13.81
C ILE A 71 -18.51 19.46 -13.38
N ASN A 72 -17.94 20.34 -12.55
CA ASN A 72 -18.50 21.64 -12.21
C ASN A 72 -18.10 22.71 -13.26
N PRO A 73 -18.88 23.80 -13.42
CA PRO A 73 -18.55 24.85 -14.40
C PRO A 73 -17.19 25.54 -14.19
N ASP A 74 -16.62 25.48 -12.99
CA ASP A 74 -15.28 26.00 -12.68
C ASP A 74 -14.15 25.01 -13.01
N GLY A 75 -14.49 23.83 -13.55
CA GLY A 75 -13.57 22.76 -13.90
C GLY A 75 -13.16 21.86 -12.74
N THR A 76 -13.67 22.08 -11.52
CA THR A 76 -13.51 21.11 -10.43
C THR A 76 -14.39 19.88 -10.65
N ILE A 77 -14.02 18.75 -10.05
CA ILE A 77 -14.71 17.47 -10.26
C ILE A 77 -15.23 16.92 -8.95
N ASN A 78 -16.51 16.59 -8.89
CA ASN A 78 -17.04 15.75 -7.82
C ASN A 78 -16.82 14.30 -8.23
N MET A 79 -16.09 13.54 -7.41
CA MET A 79 -15.81 12.13 -7.65
C MET A 79 -16.43 11.29 -6.55
N LEU A 80 -17.25 10.31 -6.91
CA LEU A 80 -17.70 9.25 -6.02
C LEU A 80 -16.86 7.98 -6.30
N GLU A 81 -16.16 7.53 -5.28
CA GLU A 81 -15.41 6.29 -5.25
C GLU A 81 -16.25 5.18 -4.62
N GLY A 82 -16.31 4.01 -5.29
CA GLY A 82 -17.09 2.87 -4.80
C GLY A 82 -16.42 2.08 -3.68
N SER A 83 -15.12 2.25 -3.47
CA SER A 83 -14.38 1.62 -2.38
C SER A 83 -14.56 2.38 -1.07
N THR A 84 -14.68 1.65 0.04
CA THR A 84 -14.65 2.25 1.38
C THR A 84 -13.23 2.69 1.71
N ASP A 85 -13.06 3.96 2.07
CA ASP A 85 -11.77 4.47 2.53
C ASP A 85 -11.54 4.10 4.00
N ILE A 86 -10.51 3.29 4.24
CA ILE A 86 -10.05 2.87 5.57
C ILE A 86 -8.55 3.17 5.78
N GLY A 87 -7.91 3.93 4.87
CA GLY A 87 -6.46 4.03 4.85
C GLY A 87 -5.84 5.07 3.91
N GLY A 88 -6.65 5.96 3.33
CA GLY A 88 -6.20 7.05 2.46
C GLY A 88 -6.57 6.88 0.98
N SER A 89 -7.56 6.03 0.65
CA SER A 89 -7.93 5.80 -0.75
C SER A 89 -8.45 7.06 -1.44
N ARG A 90 -9.22 7.91 -0.75
CA ARG A 90 -9.77 9.16 -1.31
C ARG A 90 -8.71 10.05 -1.96
N ALA A 91 -7.60 10.25 -1.26
CA ALA A 91 -6.50 11.06 -1.78
C ALA A 91 -5.80 10.33 -2.94
N SER A 92 -5.43 9.07 -2.75
CA SER A 92 -4.68 8.32 -3.76
C SER A 92 -5.45 8.08 -5.07
N ILE A 93 -6.76 7.85 -5.01
CA ILE A 93 -7.60 7.66 -6.19
C ILE A 93 -7.89 9.00 -6.87
N ALA A 94 -8.09 10.08 -6.10
CA ALA A 94 -8.23 11.42 -6.64
C ALA A 94 -6.98 11.86 -7.40
N MET A 95 -5.78 11.58 -6.88
CA MET A 95 -4.51 11.84 -7.58
C MET A 95 -4.43 11.10 -8.91
N GLN A 96 -4.85 9.82 -8.96
CA GLN A 96 -4.84 9.03 -10.20
C GLN A 96 -5.84 9.56 -11.25
N LEU A 97 -7.02 10.01 -10.82
CA LEU A 97 -7.96 10.67 -11.72
C LEU A 97 -7.37 11.99 -12.23
N ALA A 98 -6.85 12.83 -11.34
CA ALA A 98 -6.28 14.13 -11.64
C ALA A 98 -5.14 14.03 -12.67
N GLU A 99 -4.23 13.07 -12.47
CA GLU A 99 -3.15 12.74 -13.40
C GLU A 99 -3.69 12.38 -14.79
N THR A 100 -4.79 11.61 -14.87
CA THR A 100 -5.38 11.22 -16.16
C THR A 100 -5.82 12.42 -16.98
N ILE A 101 -6.38 13.44 -16.32
CA ILE A 101 -7.04 14.59 -16.96
C ILE A 101 -6.23 15.88 -16.85
N GLY A 102 -4.97 15.81 -16.41
CA GLY A 102 -4.07 16.95 -16.27
C GLY A 102 -4.61 18.06 -15.36
N LEU A 103 -5.26 17.68 -14.25
CA LEU A 103 -5.69 18.61 -13.21
C LEU A 103 -4.85 18.42 -11.94
N GLU A 104 -4.95 19.39 -11.04
CA GLU A 104 -4.39 19.25 -9.70
C GLU A 104 -5.27 18.31 -8.87
N ALA A 105 -4.66 17.53 -7.97
CA ALA A 105 -5.42 16.65 -7.07
C ALA A 105 -6.44 17.42 -6.20
N THR A 106 -6.18 18.69 -5.91
CA THR A 106 -7.07 19.58 -5.15
C THR A 106 -8.31 20.02 -5.94
N ASP A 107 -8.32 19.85 -7.26
CA ASP A 107 -9.49 20.10 -8.11
C ASP A 107 -10.49 18.93 -8.06
N ILE A 108 -10.07 17.76 -7.57
CA ILE A 108 -10.93 16.60 -7.38
C ILE A 108 -11.50 16.63 -5.95
N LYS A 109 -12.82 16.50 -5.84
CA LYS A 109 -13.59 16.43 -4.59
C LYS A 109 -14.06 14.99 -4.39
N PRO A 110 -13.24 14.12 -3.76
CA PRO A 110 -13.59 12.72 -3.56
C PRO A 110 -14.60 12.55 -2.43
N TYR A 111 -15.64 11.77 -2.70
CA TYR A 111 -16.60 11.21 -1.76
C TYR A 111 -16.52 9.69 -1.84
N VAL A 112 -16.92 9.01 -0.78
CA VAL A 112 -16.87 7.54 -0.70
C VAL A 112 -18.25 7.01 -0.33
N VAL A 113 -18.54 5.83 -0.88
CA VAL A 113 -19.57 4.89 -0.40
C VAL A 113 -20.98 5.46 -0.25
N ASP A 114 -21.76 5.30 -1.31
CA ASP A 114 -23.21 5.23 -1.21
C ASP A 114 -23.69 4.14 -2.19
N THR A 115 -24.19 3.03 -1.64
CA THR A 115 -24.60 1.87 -2.44
C THR A 115 -25.79 2.16 -3.35
N ASP A 116 -26.53 3.24 -3.10
CA ASP A 116 -27.67 3.64 -3.92
C ASP A 116 -27.25 4.50 -5.13
N SER A 117 -26.03 5.06 -5.13
CA SER A 117 -25.58 6.02 -6.15
C SER A 117 -24.34 5.62 -6.95
N ILE A 118 -23.67 4.50 -6.63
CA ILE A 118 -22.52 4.00 -7.41
C ILE A 118 -22.64 2.53 -7.81
N GLY A 119 -21.95 2.17 -8.90
CA GLY A 119 -21.82 0.79 -9.34
C GLY A 119 -21.14 -0.10 -8.29
N TYR A 120 -21.43 -1.40 -8.36
CA TYR A 120 -20.88 -2.39 -7.45
C TYR A 120 -19.34 -2.33 -7.41
N THR A 121 -18.80 -2.33 -6.19
CA THR A 121 -17.37 -2.38 -5.91
C THR A 121 -17.09 -3.46 -4.87
N ASP A 122 -16.07 -4.29 -5.10
CA ASP A 122 -15.65 -5.30 -4.14
C ASP A 122 -15.11 -4.64 -2.85
N VAL A 123 -15.00 -5.43 -1.77
CA VAL A 123 -14.54 -4.96 -0.45
C VAL A 123 -13.17 -4.28 -0.51
N THR A 124 -12.94 -3.28 0.35
CA THR A 124 -11.58 -2.78 0.61
C THR A 124 -10.85 -3.78 1.51
N GLY A 125 -9.98 -4.59 0.90
CA GLY A 125 -9.18 -5.62 1.58
C GLY A 125 -8.32 -6.38 0.58
N GLY A 126 -7.37 -7.20 1.06
CA GLY A 126 -6.44 -7.90 0.16
C GLY A 126 -5.55 -6.95 -0.66
N SER A 127 -5.43 -5.70 -0.23
CA SER A 127 -4.61 -4.65 -0.83
C SER A 127 -4.95 -4.37 -2.31
N ARG A 128 -6.23 -4.54 -2.69
CA ARG A 128 -6.70 -4.33 -4.06
C ARG A 128 -6.97 -2.88 -4.46
N THR A 129 -7.33 -2.03 -3.49
CA THR A 129 -8.08 -0.78 -3.76
C THR A 129 -7.31 0.20 -4.64
N THR A 130 -6.05 0.51 -4.31
CA THR A 130 -5.22 1.44 -5.09
C THR A 130 -5.07 1.01 -6.54
N PHE A 131 -4.96 -0.30 -6.81
CA PHE A 131 -4.87 -0.86 -8.16
C PHE A 131 -6.23 -0.90 -8.85
N GLY A 132 -7.24 -1.54 -8.26
CA GLY A 132 -8.54 -1.76 -8.91
C GLY A 132 -9.35 -0.49 -9.09
N THR A 133 -9.49 0.28 -8.02
CA THR A 133 -10.22 1.55 -8.03
C THR A 133 -9.41 2.65 -8.72
N GLY A 134 -8.08 2.58 -8.66
CA GLY A 134 -7.20 3.44 -9.45
C GLY A 134 -7.35 3.22 -10.95
N TYR A 135 -7.43 1.96 -11.38
CA TYR A 135 -7.71 1.62 -12.78
C TYR A 135 -9.09 2.13 -13.22
N ALA A 136 -10.11 1.99 -12.38
CA ALA A 136 -11.43 2.56 -12.65
C ALA A 136 -11.39 4.10 -12.74
N ALA A 137 -10.62 4.78 -11.89
CA ALA A 137 -10.45 6.23 -11.95
C ALA A 137 -9.77 6.67 -13.25
N HIS A 138 -8.72 5.95 -13.66
CA HIS A 138 -8.07 6.18 -14.96
C HIS A 138 -9.06 5.99 -16.12
N ALA A 139 -9.79 4.88 -16.15
CA ALA A 139 -10.77 4.60 -17.19
C ALA A 139 -11.88 5.67 -17.25
N THR A 140 -12.31 6.17 -16.09
CA THR A 140 -13.26 7.29 -16.00
C THR A 140 -12.66 8.60 -16.51
N GLY A 141 -11.40 8.92 -16.19
CA GLY A 141 -10.70 10.07 -16.73
C GLY A 141 -10.61 10.02 -18.27
N GLN A 142 -10.31 8.85 -18.83
CA GLN A 142 -10.33 8.63 -20.28
C GLN A 142 -11.73 8.83 -20.89
N ALA A 143 -12.79 8.42 -20.18
CA ALA A 143 -14.17 8.69 -20.61
C ALA A 143 -14.50 10.18 -20.58
N LEU A 144 -14.06 10.91 -19.55
CA LEU A 144 -14.21 12.37 -19.48
C LEU A 144 -13.48 13.08 -20.62
N ILE A 145 -12.25 12.68 -20.94
CA ILE A 145 -11.49 13.28 -22.06
C ILE A 145 -12.25 13.10 -23.36
N ARG A 146 -12.80 11.91 -23.64
CA ARG A 146 -13.61 11.68 -24.85
C ARG A 146 -14.85 12.59 -24.89
N GLU A 147 -15.58 12.68 -23.78
CA GLU A 147 -16.77 13.54 -23.71
C GLU A 147 -16.43 15.03 -23.89
N MET A 148 -15.30 15.47 -23.33
CA MET A 148 -14.80 16.84 -23.48
C MET A 148 -14.31 17.13 -24.90
N LYS A 149 -13.73 16.15 -25.61
CA LYS A 149 -13.44 16.28 -27.05
C LYS A 149 -14.72 16.47 -27.87
N GLU A 150 -15.82 15.80 -27.53
CA GLU A 150 -17.13 16.03 -28.18
C GLU A 150 -17.68 17.43 -27.89
N ARG A 151 -17.42 18.00 -26.70
CA ARG A 151 -17.77 19.39 -26.38
C ARG A 151 -16.93 20.38 -27.17
N ALA A 152 -15.61 20.20 -27.16
CA ALA A 152 -14.67 21.01 -27.92
C ALA A 152 -14.96 20.98 -29.42
N SER A 153 -15.32 19.82 -29.97
CA SER A 153 -15.72 19.62 -31.37
C SER A 153 -16.84 20.57 -31.79
N LYS A 154 -17.87 20.72 -30.96
CA LYS A 154 -19.00 21.62 -31.22
C LYS A 154 -18.63 23.09 -31.06
N LEU A 155 -17.81 23.41 -30.05
CA LEU A 155 -17.36 24.78 -29.80
C LEU A 155 -16.44 25.31 -30.90
N TRP A 156 -15.61 24.43 -31.46
CA TRP A 156 -14.58 24.79 -32.44
C TRP A 156 -14.95 24.45 -33.88
N ASP A 157 -16.09 23.79 -34.10
CA ASP A 157 -16.57 23.29 -35.41
C ASP A 157 -15.51 22.43 -36.13
N VAL A 158 -14.97 21.45 -35.42
CA VAL A 158 -13.96 20.50 -35.93
C VAL A 158 -14.31 19.06 -35.53
N PRO A 159 -13.84 18.03 -36.26
CA PRO A 159 -14.04 16.64 -35.86
C PRO A 159 -13.42 16.31 -34.49
N ALA A 160 -14.16 15.63 -33.61
CA ALA A 160 -13.71 15.30 -32.25
C ALA A 160 -12.48 14.37 -32.23
N ASP A 161 -12.34 13.50 -33.23
CA ASP A 161 -11.20 12.59 -33.40
C ASP A 161 -9.91 13.31 -33.84
N ALA A 162 -10.02 14.55 -34.33
CA ALA A 162 -8.89 15.40 -34.68
C ALA A 162 -8.45 16.34 -33.53
N ILE A 163 -9.10 16.26 -32.36
CA ILE A 163 -8.74 17.03 -31.18
C ILE A 163 -7.78 16.20 -30.33
N ASP A 164 -6.62 16.76 -30.05
CA ASP A 164 -5.62 16.18 -29.16
C ASP A 164 -5.90 16.61 -27.71
N PHE A 165 -5.43 15.79 -26.77
CA PHE A 165 -5.47 16.10 -25.35
C PHE A 165 -4.12 15.71 -24.73
N GLU A 166 -3.46 16.69 -24.12
CA GLU A 166 -2.16 16.53 -23.47
C GLU A 166 -2.08 17.50 -22.29
N ASP A 167 -1.64 17.01 -21.13
CA ASP A 167 -1.41 17.80 -19.91
C ASP A 167 -2.54 18.78 -19.56
N GLY A 168 -3.78 18.29 -19.62
CA GLY A 168 -4.96 19.08 -19.25
C GLY A 168 -5.38 20.09 -20.32
N VAL A 169 -4.80 20.04 -21.52
CA VAL A 169 -5.11 20.96 -22.62
C VAL A 169 -5.64 20.20 -23.83
N PHE A 170 -6.75 20.69 -24.36
CA PHE A 170 -7.31 20.25 -25.63
C PHE A 170 -6.81 21.16 -26.75
N SER A 171 -6.46 20.59 -27.90
CA SER A 171 -6.01 21.37 -29.06
C SER A 171 -6.39 20.74 -30.39
N TYR A 172 -6.62 21.57 -31.40
CA TYR A 172 -6.80 21.12 -32.79
C TYR A 172 -5.65 21.64 -33.65
N ARG A 173 -4.74 20.74 -34.04
CA ARG A 173 -3.55 21.08 -34.86
C ARG A 173 -2.78 22.26 -34.23
N ASP A 174 -2.18 23.12 -35.07
CA ASP A 174 -1.47 24.33 -34.65
C ASP A 174 -2.38 25.58 -34.58
N ASP A 175 -3.69 25.40 -34.49
CA ASP A 175 -4.65 26.51 -34.43
C ASP A 175 -4.76 27.04 -32.99
N ALA A 176 -4.11 28.18 -32.73
CA ALA A 176 -4.07 28.79 -31.41
C ALA A 176 -5.46 29.24 -30.89
N GLU A 177 -6.44 29.47 -31.77
CA GLU A 177 -7.80 29.81 -31.36
C GLU A 177 -8.62 28.57 -30.95
N LYS A 178 -8.15 27.37 -31.31
CA LYS A 178 -8.77 26.07 -30.99
C LYS A 178 -7.90 25.29 -30.02
N ARG A 179 -7.55 25.97 -28.94
CA ARG A 179 -6.80 25.45 -27.80
C ARG A 179 -7.46 25.93 -26.51
N GLY A 180 -7.64 25.02 -25.56
CA GLY A 180 -8.26 25.36 -24.28
C GLY A 180 -7.91 24.35 -23.20
N SER A 181 -7.64 24.83 -22.00
CA SER A 181 -7.49 23.99 -20.82
C SER A 181 -8.79 23.26 -20.49
N PHE A 182 -8.67 22.19 -19.71
CA PHE A 182 -9.79 21.41 -19.22
C PHE A 182 -10.81 22.30 -18.48
N LYS A 183 -10.33 23.23 -17.65
CA LYS A 183 -11.20 24.17 -16.90
C LYS A 183 -11.90 25.19 -17.80
N GLU A 184 -11.19 25.73 -18.79
CA GLU A 184 -11.80 26.66 -19.76
C GLU A 184 -12.91 25.98 -20.56
N LEU A 185 -12.66 24.77 -21.08
CA LEU A 185 -13.70 24.01 -21.78
C LEU A 185 -14.83 23.58 -20.85
N ALA A 186 -14.55 23.23 -19.60
CA ALA A 186 -15.60 22.87 -18.62
C ALA A 186 -16.59 24.03 -18.42
N SER A 187 -16.11 25.28 -18.40
CA SER A 187 -16.96 26.47 -18.27
C SER A 187 -17.90 26.69 -19.46
N GLN A 188 -17.56 26.15 -20.63
CA GLN A 188 -18.32 26.29 -21.89
C GLN A 188 -19.10 25.02 -22.25
N ALA A 189 -18.80 23.89 -21.60
CA ALA A 189 -19.35 22.58 -21.93
C ALA A 189 -20.88 22.54 -21.82
N GLY A 190 -21.47 23.32 -20.90
CA GLY A 190 -22.92 23.44 -20.72
C GLY A 190 -23.62 23.95 -21.98
N ASP A 191 -23.05 24.95 -22.64
CA ASP A 191 -23.59 25.51 -23.88
C ASP A 191 -23.39 24.56 -25.08
N ALA A 192 -22.45 23.63 -24.97
CA ALA A 192 -22.08 22.65 -26.00
C ALA A 192 -22.71 21.26 -25.81
N GLY A 193 -23.64 21.07 -24.86
CA GLY A 193 -24.29 19.77 -24.67
C GLY A 193 -24.78 19.47 -23.26
N GLY A 194 -24.87 20.47 -22.39
CA GLY A 194 -25.32 20.31 -21.01
C GLY A 194 -24.26 19.71 -20.07
N PRO A 195 -24.67 19.28 -18.87
CA PRO A 195 -23.78 18.74 -17.85
C PRO A 195 -22.95 17.56 -18.34
N VAL A 196 -21.70 17.46 -17.86
CA VAL A 196 -20.79 16.36 -18.18
C VAL A 196 -20.64 15.44 -16.98
N VAL A 197 -20.97 14.16 -17.19
CA VAL A 197 -20.82 13.08 -16.21
C VAL A 197 -20.14 11.89 -16.86
N ALA A 198 -19.39 11.14 -16.08
CA ALA A 198 -18.87 9.85 -16.50
C ALA A 198 -18.97 8.85 -15.36
N GLN A 199 -19.31 7.61 -15.69
CA GLN A 199 -19.32 6.51 -14.74
C GLN A 199 -18.76 5.28 -15.42
N VAL A 200 -17.76 4.66 -14.78
CA VAL A 200 -17.14 3.45 -15.28
C VAL A 200 -17.11 2.42 -14.16
N SER A 201 -17.48 1.19 -14.50
CA SER A 201 -17.24 0.00 -13.69
C SER A 201 -16.25 -0.89 -14.44
N THR A 202 -15.21 -1.32 -13.75
CA THR A 202 -14.14 -2.14 -14.31
C THR A 202 -13.96 -3.40 -13.48
N ASN A 203 -13.40 -4.43 -14.12
CA ASN A 203 -12.79 -5.57 -13.47
C ASN A 203 -11.46 -5.79 -14.19
N PRO A 204 -10.36 -5.17 -13.73
CA PRO A 204 -9.11 -5.19 -14.49
C PRO A 204 -8.59 -6.61 -14.69
N ASP A 205 -8.29 -6.99 -15.94
CA ASP A 205 -7.78 -8.32 -16.30
C ASP A 205 -6.27 -8.52 -16.00
N GLY A 206 -5.74 -7.74 -15.06
CA GLY A 206 -4.32 -7.71 -14.68
C GLY A 206 -4.03 -8.28 -13.30
N SER A 207 -2.80 -8.71 -13.05
CA SER A 207 -2.40 -9.08 -11.70
C SER A 207 -2.19 -7.82 -10.85
N GLY A 208 -2.64 -7.84 -9.59
CA GLY A 208 -2.27 -6.84 -8.58
C GLY A 208 -0.76 -6.81 -8.27
N GLY A 209 -0.01 -7.70 -8.93
CA GLY A 209 1.44 -7.69 -9.05
C GLY A 209 2.15 -8.43 -7.92
N GLY A 210 1.48 -8.68 -6.79
CA GLY A 210 2.13 -9.05 -5.55
C GLY A 210 3.19 -8.03 -5.12
N ALA A 211 3.59 -8.07 -3.86
CA ALA A 211 4.63 -7.19 -3.35
C ALA A 211 5.48 -7.92 -2.32
N PHE A 212 6.75 -7.54 -2.27
CA PHE A 212 7.70 -8.04 -1.28
C PHE A 212 8.10 -6.92 -0.34
N ALA A 213 8.39 -7.29 0.90
CA ALA A 213 9.06 -6.44 1.85
C ALA A 213 10.21 -7.19 2.52
N THR A 214 11.31 -6.50 2.80
CA THR A 214 12.46 -7.01 3.56
C THR A 214 12.71 -6.11 4.75
N HIS A 215 12.62 -6.66 5.96
CA HIS A 215 12.72 -5.87 7.19
C HIS A 215 13.99 -6.24 7.96
N VAL A 216 14.55 -5.26 8.65
CA VAL A 216 15.71 -5.40 9.54
C VAL A 216 15.30 -4.91 10.92
N VAL A 217 15.57 -5.72 11.95
CA VAL A 217 15.25 -5.38 13.35
C VAL A 217 16.41 -5.69 14.27
N ASP A 218 16.72 -4.73 15.14
CA ASP A 218 17.63 -4.92 16.28
C ASP A 218 16.82 -5.07 17.55
N VAL A 219 17.13 -6.09 18.35
CA VAL A 219 16.48 -6.34 19.64
C VAL A 219 17.48 -6.42 20.77
N GLU A 220 17.03 -6.11 21.98
CA GLU A 220 17.69 -6.45 23.24
C GLU A 220 16.82 -7.45 24.00
N VAL A 221 17.41 -8.58 24.41
CA VAL A 221 16.74 -9.61 25.19
C VAL A 221 17.33 -9.60 26.60
N ASP A 222 16.46 -9.45 27.58
CA ASP A 222 16.78 -9.64 28.99
C ASP A 222 16.72 -11.13 29.33
N ARG A 223 17.87 -11.74 29.66
CA ARG A 223 17.94 -13.19 29.90
C ARG A 223 17.22 -13.65 31.16
N GLU A 224 17.07 -12.76 32.15
CA GLU A 224 16.41 -13.10 33.41
C GLU A 224 14.90 -13.12 33.23
N THR A 225 14.35 -12.13 32.53
CA THR A 225 12.89 -11.94 32.40
C THR A 225 12.31 -12.49 31.09
N GLY A 226 13.14 -12.72 30.08
CA GLY A 226 12.71 -13.03 28.72
C GLY A 226 12.13 -11.84 27.95
N LYS A 227 12.17 -10.62 28.52
CA LYS A 227 11.66 -9.42 27.86
C LYS A 227 12.49 -9.11 26.60
N VAL A 228 11.81 -8.80 25.51
CA VAL A 228 12.41 -8.38 24.23
C VAL A 228 12.06 -6.91 23.99
N ASP A 229 13.07 -6.05 23.94
CA ASP A 229 12.94 -4.64 23.60
C ASP A 229 13.36 -4.42 22.14
N ILE A 230 12.57 -3.68 21.36
CA ILE A 230 12.93 -3.29 19.98
C ILE A 230 13.80 -2.04 20.02
N LEU A 231 15.03 -2.13 19.53
CA LEU A 231 15.99 -1.01 19.57
C LEU A 231 15.92 -0.15 18.31
N ARG A 232 15.80 -0.79 17.14
CA ARG A 232 15.74 -0.14 15.82
C ARG A 232 14.98 -1.04 14.86
N TYR A 233 14.20 -0.44 13.96
CA TYR A 233 13.46 -1.17 12.93
C TYR A 233 13.51 -0.41 11.61
N THR A 234 13.84 -1.12 10.53
CA THR A 234 13.77 -0.59 9.16
C THR A 234 12.91 -1.52 8.30
N ALA A 235 11.87 -0.97 7.69
CA ALA A 235 10.98 -1.65 6.76
C ALA A 235 11.28 -1.20 5.33
N VAL A 236 11.61 -2.15 4.46
CA VAL A 236 11.85 -1.90 3.02
C VAL A 236 10.76 -2.61 2.24
N GLN A 237 10.07 -1.92 1.34
CA GLN A 237 8.93 -2.49 0.63
C GLN A 237 8.86 -2.05 -0.83
N ASP A 238 8.54 -3.01 -1.71
CA ASP A 238 8.15 -2.74 -3.10
C ASP A 238 6.73 -2.16 -3.12
N ALA A 239 6.61 -0.89 -3.49
CA ALA A 239 5.33 -0.19 -3.57
C ALA A 239 4.72 -0.16 -4.98
N GLY A 240 5.41 -0.70 -5.99
CA GLY A 240 5.17 -0.23 -7.36
C GLY A 240 5.47 1.26 -7.44
N THR A 241 4.59 2.04 -8.06
CA THR A 241 4.63 3.50 -7.97
C THR A 241 3.97 3.99 -6.69
N ALA A 242 4.69 4.77 -5.89
CA ALA A 242 4.20 5.37 -4.65
C ALA A 242 3.39 6.65 -4.94
N ILE A 243 2.07 6.49 -5.12
CA ILE A 243 1.15 7.62 -5.41
C ILE A 243 1.27 8.74 -4.37
N HIS A 244 1.28 8.39 -3.09
CA HIS A 244 1.45 9.35 -2.00
C HIS A 244 2.49 8.81 -1.00
N PRO A 245 3.79 9.15 -1.16
CA PRO A 245 4.88 8.52 -0.42
C PRO A 245 4.67 8.51 1.10
N SER A 246 4.24 9.62 1.70
CA SER A 246 3.99 9.69 3.14
C SER A 246 2.85 8.77 3.63
N TYR A 247 1.86 8.47 2.77
CA TYR A 247 0.80 7.52 3.13
C TYR A 247 1.31 6.09 3.01
N VAL A 248 2.15 5.81 2.01
CA VAL A 248 2.85 4.53 1.89
C VAL A 248 3.71 4.26 3.12
N GLU A 249 4.50 5.25 3.57
CA GLU A 249 5.29 5.15 4.81
C GLU A 249 4.41 4.88 6.03
N GLY A 250 3.29 5.59 6.17
CA GLY A 250 2.34 5.36 7.26
C GLY A 250 1.75 3.95 7.26
N GLN A 251 1.42 3.41 6.09
CA GLN A 251 0.94 2.02 5.93
C GLN A 251 2.04 1.01 6.29
N MET A 252 3.27 1.26 5.84
CA MET A 252 4.45 0.45 6.21
C MET A 252 4.65 0.40 7.73
N GLN A 253 4.61 1.56 8.38
CA GLN A 253 4.76 1.66 9.83
C GLN A 253 3.62 0.94 10.56
N GLY A 254 2.36 1.17 10.16
CA GLY A 254 1.20 0.54 10.78
C GLY A 254 1.23 -0.99 10.70
N GLY A 255 1.52 -1.55 9.51
CA GLY A 255 1.60 -3.01 9.37
C GLY A 255 2.78 -3.62 10.10
N VAL A 256 3.92 -2.92 10.20
CA VAL A 256 5.04 -3.36 11.05
C VAL A 256 4.63 -3.43 12.51
N VAL A 257 3.97 -2.39 13.04
CA VAL A 257 3.48 -2.37 14.43
C VAL A 257 2.56 -3.56 14.70
N GLN A 258 1.60 -3.80 13.81
CA GLN A 258 0.68 -4.93 13.92
C GLN A 258 1.41 -6.28 13.90
N GLY A 259 2.38 -6.45 12.99
CA GLY A 259 3.18 -7.68 12.91
C GLY A 259 4.10 -7.87 14.13
N ILE A 260 4.61 -6.80 14.74
CA ILE A 260 5.36 -6.88 16.00
C ILE A 260 4.43 -7.30 17.15
N GLY A 261 3.20 -6.77 17.19
CA GLY A 261 2.16 -7.17 18.12
C GLY A 261 1.93 -8.69 18.09
N TRP A 262 1.68 -9.26 16.91
CA TRP A 262 1.57 -10.72 16.73
C TRP A 262 2.86 -11.47 17.05
N GLY A 263 4.01 -10.85 16.76
CA GLY A 263 5.33 -11.43 17.01
C GLY A 263 5.62 -11.62 18.50
N LEU A 264 5.25 -10.67 19.36
CA LEU A 264 5.72 -10.61 20.75
C LEU A 264 4.62 -10.68 21.82
N ASN A 265 3.40 -10.22 21.52
CA ASN A 265 2.43 -9.86 22.58
C ASN A 265 1.01 -10.42 22.37
N GLU A 266 0.50 -10.40 21.15
CA GLU A 266 -0.91 -10.64 20.86
C GLU A 266 -1.21 -12.14 20.71
N GLU A 267 -2.15 -12.65 21.50
CA GLU A 267 -2.71 -13.99 21.37
C GLU A 267 -4.15 -14.05 21.87
N TYR A 268 -4.90 -15.05 21.42
CA TYR A 268 -6.21 -15.37 21.98
C TYR A 268 -6.08 -16.47 23.03
N ILE A 269 -6.54 -16.20 24.24
CA ILE A 269 -6.48 -17.15 25.35
C ILE A 269 -7.90 -17.63 25.63
N TYR A 270 -8.11 -18.94 25.51
CA TYR A 270 -9.39 -19.59 25.77
C TYR A 270 -9.32 -20.44 27.03
N ASN A 271 -10.37 -20.40 27.85
CA ASN A 271 -10.58 -21.31 28.97
C ASN A 271 -11.17 -22.65 28.53
N ASP A 272 -11.23 -23.62 29.46
CA ASP A 272 -11.79 -24.96 29.24
C ASP A 272 -13.27 -24.96 28.79
N ASP A 273 -14.02 -23.89 29.08
CA ASP A 273 -15.41 -23.71 28.64
C ASP A 273 -15.55 -23.06 27.24
N GLY A 274 -14.42 -22.75 26.60
CA GLY A 274 -14.36 -22.09 25.29
C GLY A 274 -14.52 -20.57 25.31
N SER A 275 -14.62 -19.94 26.49
CA SER A 275 -14.65 -18.48 26.62
C SER A 275 -13.26 -17.86 26.44
N MET A 276 -13.18 -16.70 25.78
CA MET A 276 -11.93 -15.94 25.64
C MET A 276 -11.69 -15.11 26.91
N THR A 277 -10.53 -15.29 27.55
CA THR A 277 -10.23 -14.66 28.85
C THR A 277 -9.58 -13.30 28.76
N ASN A 278 -8.97 -12.98 27.61
CA ASN A 278 -8.25 -11.73 27.40
C ASN A 278 -8.96 -10.82 26.39
N ALA A 279 -10.30 -10.84 26.34
CA ALA A 279 -11.12 -10.02 25.44
C ALA A 279 -11.22 -8.55 25.89
N SER A 280 -10.11 -7.95 26.34
CA SER A 280 -9.99 -6.58 26.80
C SER A 280 -8.71 -5.95 26.25
N PHE A 281 -8.66 -4.62 26.08
CA PHE A 281 -7.41 -3.95 25.69
C PHE A 281 -6.34 -3.93 26.78
N LEU A 282 -6.66 -4.39 27.99
CA LEU A 282 -5.67 -4.57 29.05
C LEU A 282 -4.89 -5.88 28.86
N ASP A 283 -5.61 -6.94 28.47
CA ASP A 283 -5.08 -8.31 28.45
C ASP A 283 -4.72 -8.78 27.03
N TYR A 284 -5.40 -8.26 25.99
CA TYR A 284 -4.96 -8.37 24.60
C TYR A 284 -3.94 -7.25 24.33
N ARG A 285 -2.67 -7.58 24.51
CA ARG A 285 -1.58 -6.59 24.59
C ARG A 285 -1.14 -6.08 23.22
N MET A 286 -1.86 -5.11 22.69
CA MET A 286 -1.40 -4.34 21.54
C MET A 286 -0.17 -3.49 21.91
N PRO A 287 0.84 -3.37 21.03
CA PRO A 287 1.98 -2.48 21.27
C PRO A 287 1.55 -1.02 21.51
N THR A 288 2.24 -0.34 22.40
CA THR A 288 2.09 1.09 22.69
C THR A 288 3.24 1.90 22.12
N THR A 289 3.15 3.23 22.20
CA THR A 289 4.22 4.14 21.77
C THR A 289 5.49 4.04 22.63
N LEU A 290 5.42 3.40 23.80
CA LEU A 290 6.59 3.16 24.65
C LEU A 290 7.33 1.86 24.32
N ASP A 291 6.71 0.98 23.55
CA ASP A 291 7.26 -0.34 23.22
C ASP A 291 8.13 -0.31 21.95
N LEU A 292 7.97 0.72 21.10
CA LEU A 292 8.51 0.74 19.76
C LEU A 292 9.27 2.04 19.46
N PRO A 293 10.42 1.96 18.77
CA PRO A 293 11.07 3.13 18.18
C PRO A 293 10.29 3.61 16.95
N MET A 294 10.65 4.77 16.43
CA MET A 294 10.21 5.17 15.09
C MET A 294 10.71 4.14 14.07
N ILE A 295 9.79 3.57 13.31
CA ILE A 295 10.07 2.61 12.24
C ILE A 295 10.55 3.39 11.02
N GLU A 296 11.79 3.16 10.60
CA GLU A 296 12.37 3.71 9.39
C GLU A 296 11.79 2.99 8.17
N THR A 297 11.43 3.74 7.13
CA THR A 297 10.80 3.21 5.91
C THR A 297 11.68 3.49 4.70
N ILE A 298 11.84 2.49 3.83
CA ILE A 298 12.50 2.63 2.53
C ILE A 298 11.53 2.13 1.46
N ILE A 299 11.02 3.07 0.67
CA ILE A 299 10.15 2.76 -0.47
C ILE A 299 11.03 2.33 -1.65
N VAL A 300 10.78 1.14 -2.16
CA VAL A 300 11.35 0.63 -3.40
C VAL A 300 10.26 0.69 -4.47
N GLU A 301 10.56 1.31 -5.61
CA GLU A 301 9.58 1.45 -6.69
C GLU A 301 9.91 0.51 -7.85
N VAL A 302 9.18 -0.62 -7.94
CA VAL A 302 9.20 -1.53 -9.10
C VAL A 302 7.82 -1.52 -9.77
N PRO A 303 7.61 -0.63 -10.77
CA PRO A 303 6.31 -0.41 -11.38
C PRO A 303 5.61 -1.70 -11.83
N ASN A 304 4.30 -1.78 -11.60
CA ASN A 304 3.45 -2.85 -12.11
C ASN A 304 2.95 -2.54 -13.53
N GLU A 305 3.47 -3.26 -14.51
CA GLU A 305 3.12 -3.09 -15.94
C GLU A 305 1.63 -3.32 -16.25
N SER A 306 0.89 -4.00 -15.36
CA SER A 306 -0.56 -4.21 -15.53
C SER A 306 -1.41 -2.98 -15.14
N HIS A 307 -0.80 -1.90 -14.66
CA HIS A 307 -1.50 -0.69 -14.24
C HIS A 307 -0.98 0.55 -15.00
N PRO A 308 -1.85 1.46 -15.48
CA PRO A 308 -1.43 2.68 -16.20
C PRO A 308 -0.37 3.51 -15.47
N TYR A 309 -0.47 3.57 -14.14
CA TYR A 309 0.46 4.29 -13.27
C TYR A 309 1.49 3.42 -12.56
N GLY A 310 1.59 2.12 -12.86
CA GLY A 310 2.58 1.26 -12.21
C GLY A 310 2.31 0.90 -10.75
N VAL A 311 1.12 1.18 -10.21
CA VAL A 311 0.83 1.04 -8.77
C VAL A 311 0.63 -0.42 -8.34
N ARG A 312 0.83 -0.68 -7.05
CA ARG A 312 0.48 -1.93 -6.37
C ARG A 312 -0.24 -1.62 -5.05
N GLY A 313 -0.74 -2.66 -4.39
CA GLY A 313 -1.19 -2.59 -3.01
C GLY A 313 -0.02 -2.56 -2.03
N VAL A 314 -0.12 -1.73 -0.98
CA VAL A 314 0.95 -1.54 0.01
C VAL A 314 0.57 -1.89 1.45
N GLY A 315 -0.73 -1.95 1.79
CA GLY A 315 -1.19 -1.95 3.18
C GLY A 315 -0.87 -3.22 3.97
N GLU A 316 -0.93 -4.40 3.33
CA GLU A 316 -0.79 -5.68 4.06
C GLU A 316 0.58 -6.34 3.91
N VAL A 317 1.40 -5.94 2.94
CA VAL A 317 2.78 -6.42 2.80
C VAL A 317 3.63 -6.28 4.09
N PRO A 318 3.58 -5.15 4.82
CA PRO A 318 4.49 -4.90 5.94
C PRO A 318 4.17 -5.71 7.21
N ILE A 319 3.00 -6.35 7.30
CA ILE A 319 2.65 -7.23 8.44
C ILE A 319 3.37 -8.59 8.36
N VAL A 320 3.82 -8.99 7.17
CA VAL A 320 4.33 -10.35 6.92
C VAL A 320 5.74 -10.58 7.50
N PRO A 321 6.72 -9.68 7.32
CA PRO A 321 8.09 -9.92 7.81
C PRO A 321 8.31 -9.91 9.33
N PRO A 322 7.65 -9.06 10.15
CA PRO A 322 8.00 -8.85 11.55
C PRO A 322 8.15 -10.12 12.40
N PRO A 323 7.22 -11.11 12.39
CA PRO A 323 7.36 -12.26 13.28
C PRO A 323 8.63 -13.08 13.03
N ALA A 324 8.99 -13.28 11.76
CA ALA A 324 10.22 -14.00 11.38
C ALA A 324 11.48 -13.17 11.64
N ALA A 325 11.43 -11.85 11.39
CA ALA A 325 12.57 -10.96 11.66
C ALA A 325 12.90 -10.95 13.15
N LEU A 326 11.88 -10.86 14.01
CA LEU A 326 12.02 -10.92 15.47
C LEU A 326 12.57 -12.26 15.95
N ALA A 327 12.05 -13.38 15.43
CA ALA A 327 12.55 -14.70 15.78
C ALA A 327 14.03 -14.89 15.38
N ASN A 328 14.45 -14.32 14.24
CA ASN A 328 15.85 -14.31 13.82
C ASN A 328 16.71 -13.42 14.71
N ALA A 329 16.23 -12.25 15.13
CA ALA A 329 16.96 -11.34 16.01
C ALA A 329 17.16 -11.94 17.41
N ILE A 330 16.12 -12.58 17.97
CA ILE A 330 16.20 -13.27 19.27
C ILE A 330 17.17 -14.46 19.17
N TYR A 331 17.13 -15.22 18.09
CA TYR A 331 18.09 -16.30 17.84
C TYR A 331 19.53 -15.79 17.75
N ASP A 332 19.77 -14.71 17.03
CA ASP A 332 21.09 -14.07 16.93
C ASP A 332 21.59 -13.59 18.31
N ALA A 333 20.69 -13.04 19.13
CA ALA A 333 21.03 -12.56 20.48
C ALA A 333 21.32 -13.68 21.50
N THR A 334 20.57 -14.78 21.42
CA THR A 334 20.50 -15.78 22.52
C THR A 334 21.03 -17.15 22.14
N GLY A 335 21.07 -17.48 20.85
CA GLY A 335 21.29 -18.84 20.32
C GLY A 335 20.04 -19.72 20.34
N VAL A 336 18.90 -19.24 20.85
CA VAL A 336 17.66 -20.03 21.01
C VAL A 336 16.67 -19.75 19.88
N ARG A 337 16.20 -20.81 19.21
CA ARG A 337 15.24 -20.70 18.12
C ARG A 337 13.81 -20.88 18.64
N LEU A 338 13.08 -19.78 18.73
CA LEU A 338 11.64 -19.81 19.00
C LEU A 338 10.88 -20.22 17.73
N ARG A 339 9.84 -21.04 17.90
CA ARG A 339 9.00 -21.57 16.81
C ARG A 339 7.51 -21.28 16.99
N ASP A 340 7.14 -20.73 18.14
CA ASP A 340 5.76 -20.45 18.51
C ASP A 340 5.58 -18.95 18.75
N LEU A 341 4.48 -18.40 18.25
CA LEU A 341 4.07 -17.01 18.46
C LEU A 341 2.90 -16.94 19.46
N PRO A 342 2.76 -15.82 20.18
CA PRO A 342 3.76 -14.77 20.35
C PRO A 342 5.00 -15.26 21.11
N MET A 343 6.13 -14.62 20.88
CA MET A 343 7.39 -14.80 21.62
C MET A 343 7.35 -13.98 22.92
N SER A 344 6.35 -14.26 23.75
CA SER A 344 6.10 -13.53 25.00
C SER A 344 7.21 -13.80 26.04
N PRO A 345 7.42 -12.89 27.02
CA PRO A 345 8.49 -13.06 28.00
C PRO A 345 8.51 -14.42 28.71
N PRO A 346 7.36 -15.00 29.17
CA PRO A 346 7.35 -16.33 29.76
C PRO A 346 7.81 -17.44 28.80
N ARG A 347 7.50 -17.32 27.50
CA ARG A 347 7.92 -18.31 26.49
C ARG A 347 9.40 -18.17 26.15
N VAL A 348 9.90 -16.94 26.02
CA VAL A 348 11.33 -16.67 25.83
C VAL A 348 12.12 -17.19 27.03
N GLN A 349 11.70 -16.86 28.26
CA GLN A 349 12.33 -17.31 29.49
C GLN A 349 12.36 -18.84 29.59
N LYS A 350 11.23 -19.51 29.32
CA LYS A 350 11.16 -20.98 29.28
C LYS A 350 12.16 -21.56 28.29
N ALA A 351 12.21 -21.02 27.08
CA ALA A 351 13.10 -21.50 26.03
C ALA A 351 14.60 -21.27 26.38
N LEU A 352 14.93 -20.17 27.06
CA LEU A 352 16.29 -19.92 27.57
C LEU A 352 16.67 -20.95 28.65
N ALA A 353 15.79 -21.19 29.62
CA ALA A 353 16.03 -22.15 30.70
C ALA A 353 16.25 -23.59 30.19
N GLU A 354 15.45 -24.03 29.21
CA GLU A 354 15.59 -25.36 28.58
C GLU A 354 16.92 -25.53 27.82
N ASN A 355 17.55 -24.44 27.38
CA ASN A 355 18.83 -24.44 26.68
C ASN A 355 20.03 -24.05 27.56
N GLY A 356 19.86 -24.04 28.89
CA GLY A 356 20.92 -23.74 29.86
C GLY A 356 21.42 -22.30 29.81
N GLY A 357 20.56 -21.37 29.37
CA GLY A 357 20.87 -19.96 29.11
C GLY A 357 20.65 -19.01 30.27
#